data_AF-A0A0R0D190-F1
#
_entry.id   AF-A0A0R0D190-F1
#
_cell.length_a   1.000
_cell.length_b   1.000
_cell.length_c   1.000
_cell.angle_alpha   90.00
_cell.angle_beta   90.00
_cell.angle_gamma   90.00
#
_symmetry.space_group_name_H-M   'P 1'
#
loop_
_entity.id
_entity.type
_entity.pdbx_description
1 polymer ?
#
loop_
_entity_poly.entity_id
_entity_poly.type
_entity_poly.pdbx_seq_one_letter_code
_entity_poly.pdbx_strand_id
1 'polypeptide(L)'
;MERLNDNSRGVDDSYALFTRDDLSPFEAAYVITPLPEQMRDTDRVLQALVSMQQDNADGGKVSFIKADTPFGPGLEMIVAGRAGSTCFPTSHFVYATAEAPSIGISRFVVRDETLIEYSLVMGWPNGLDQDAMVKQAQQRMDAFQRGLVAEPGV
;
A
#
# COMPACT_ATOMS: atom_id res chain seq x y z
N MET A 1 17.93 -10.06 -2.22
CA MET A 1 18.59 -9.15 -1.28
C MET A 1 17.68 -7.94 -1.17
N GLU A 2 16.90 -7.87 -0.09
CA GLU A 2 15.99 -6.75 0.18
C GLU A 2 16.81 -5.47 0.36
N ARG A 3 16.51 -4.44 -0.41
CA ARG A 3 17.14 -3.13 -0.29
C ARG A 3 16.08 -2.16 0.21
N LEU A 4 16.16 -1.85 1.51
CA LEU A 4 15.31 -0.84 2.14
C LEU A 4 15.47 0.54 1.48
N ASN A 5 16.62 0.83 0.86
CA ASN A 5 16.91 2.08 0.13
C ASN A 5 17.47 1.78 -1.27
N ASP A 6 16.61 1.38 -2.21
CA ASP A 6 17.03 1.19 -3.62
C ASP A 6 16.86 2.48 -4.43
N ASN A 7 17.98 3.21 -4.57
CA ASN A 7 18.08 4.47 -5.31
C ASN A 7 18.38 4.27 -6.81
N SER A 8 18.45 3.02 -7.31
CA SER A 8 18.72 2.74 -8.73
C SER A 8 17.68 3.31 -9.70
N ARG A 9 16.56 3.80 -9.16
CA ARG A 9 15.38 4.27 -9.87
C ARG A 9 15.28 5.79 -9.96
N GLY A 10 16.21 6.52 -9.34
CA GLY A 10 16.16 7.99 -9.29
C GLY A 10 15.05 8.55 -8.40
N VAL A 11 14.47 7.72 -7.54
CA VAL A 11 13.53 8.11 -6.47
C VAL A 11 13.97 7.49 -5.15
N ASP A 12 13.67 8.16 -4.05
CA ASP A 12 13.98 7.74 -2.69
C ASP A 12 12.67 7.35 -1.99
N ASP A 13 12.66 6.25 -1.24
CA ASP A 13 11.48 5.80 -0.52
C ASP A 13 11.75 5.81 0.98
N SER A 14 10.92 6.52 1.73
CA SER A 14 10.96 6.49 3.20
C SER A 14 9.84 5.60 3.73
N TYR A 15 10.20 4.59 4.53
CA TYR A 15 9.27 3.60 5.08
C TYR A 15 9.10 3.79 6.59
N ALA A 16 7.85 3.78 7.05
CA ALA A 16 7.49 3.43 8.41
C ALA A 16 6.75 2.08 8.39
N LEU A 17 7.29 1.11 9.11
CA LEU A 17 6.76 -0.26 9.19
C LEU A 17 6.08 -0.45 10.54
N PHE A 18 4.91 -1.08 10.56
CA PHE A 18 4.18 -1.31 11.80
C PHE A 18 3.92 -2.81 12.00
N THR A 19 4.11 -3.24 13.24
CA THR A 19 3.73 -4.55 13.78
C THR A 19 3.04 -4.32 15.12
N ARG A 20 2.19 -5.26 15.55
CA ARG A 20 1.51 -5.17 16.85
C ARG A 20 2.38 -5.64 18.01
N ASP A 21 3.33 -6.55 17.76
CA ASP A 21 4.03 -7.30 18.81
C ASP A 21 5.56 -7.09 18.78
N ASP A 22 6.02 -5.96 18.24
CA ASP A 22 7.45 -5.59 18.09
C ASP A 22 8.32 -6.61 17.33
N LEU A 23 7.70 -7.64 16.75
CA LEU A 23 8.34 -8.72 16.01
C LEU A 23 7.69 -8.85 14.63
N SER A 24 8.52 -9.23 13.65
CA SER A 24 8.03 -9.75 12.37
C SER A 24 7.02 -10.87 12.64
N PRO A 25 5.88 -10.93 11.92
CA PRO A 25 5.59 -10.18 10.71
C PRO A 25 5.14 -8.70 10.86
N PHE A 26 5.60 -7.82 9.97
CA PHE A 26 4.97 -6.50 9.77
C PHE A 26 3.63 -6.62 9.04
N GLU A 27 2.61 -5.92 9.54
CA GLU A 27 1.23 -5.97 9.02
C GLU A 27 0.86 -4.70 8.23
N ALA A 28 1.61 -3.61 8.40
CA ALA A 28 1.33 -2.33 7.76
C ALA A 28 2.60 -1.58 7.31
N ALA A 29 2.43 -0.80 6.25
CA ALA A 29 3.40 0.16 5.73
C ALA A 29 2.80 1.55 5.63
N TYR A 30 3.62 2.55 5.89
CA TYR A 30 3.46 3.90 5.38
C TYR A 30 4.72 4.25 4.59
N VAL A 31 4.55 4.62 3.31
CA VAL A 31 5.67 4.91 2.40
C VAL A 31 5.50 6.29 1.81
N ILE A 32 6.59 7.05 1.79
CA ILE A 32 6.70 8.36 1.17
C ILE A 32 7.72 8.25 0.04
N THR A 33 7.30 8.59 -1.16
CA THR A 33 8.16 8.67 -2.35
C THR A 33 8.09 10.08 -2.94
N PRO A 34 9.15 10.90 -2.83
CA PRO A 34 9.24 12.17 -3.53
C PRO A 34 9.17 11.93 -5.05
N LEU A 35 8.30 12.65 -5.72
CA LEU A 35 8.11 12.56 -7.16
C LEU A 35 9.10 13.49 -7.86
N PRO A 36 9.72 13.05 -8.98
CA PRO A 36 10.55 13.92 -9.77
C PRO A 36 9.70 15.05 -10.38
N GLU A 37 10.30 16.20 -10.67
CA GLU A 37 9.60 17.40 -11.18
C GLU A 37 8.75 17.13 -12.45
N GLN A 38 9.18 16.17 -13.27
CA GLN A 38 8.46 15.71 -14.46
C GLN A 38 7.19 14.87 -14.18
N MET A 39 6.95 14.49 -12.92
CA MET A 39 5.82 13.67 -12.46
C MET A 39 4.94 14.43 -11.45
N ARG A 40 4.68 15.71 -11.71
CA ARG A 40 3.79 16.56 -10.87
C ARG A 40 2.30 16.39 -11.18
N ASP A 41 1.95 15.76 -12.30
CA ASP A 41 0.57 15.49 -12.68
C ASP A 41 0.05 14.25 -11.94
N THR A 42 -0.90 14.48 -11.02
CA THR A 42 -1.48 13.43 -10.16
C THR A 42 -2.11 12.30 -10.97
N ASP A 43 -2.86 12.61 -12.02
CA ASP A 43 -3.54 11.59 -12.82
C ASP A 43 -2.54 10.73 -13.58
N ARG A 44 -1.47 11.35 -14.11
CA ARG A 44 -0.38 10.59 -14.76
C ARG A 44 0.37 9.70 -13.79
N VAL A 45 0.63 10.16 -12.57
CA VAL A 45 1.29 9.37 -11.53
C VAL A 45 0.43 8.16 -11.15
N LEU A 46 -0.86 8.36 -10.90
CA LEU A 46 -1.78 7.27 -10.54
C LEU A 46 -1.98 6.29 -11.71
N GLN A 47 -2.01 6.77 -12.96
CA GLN A 47 -2.05 5.90 -14.15
C GLN A 47 -0.78 5.05 -14.29
N ALA A 48 0.39 5.66 -14.13
CA ALA A 48 1.66 4.93 -14.15
C ALA A 48 1.68 3.87 -13.04
N LEU A 49 1.19 4.22 -11.84
CA LEU A 49 1.07 3.30 -10.72
C LEU A 49 0.18 2.10 -11.04
N VAL A 50 -0.99 2.30 -11.63
CA VAL A 50 -1.88 1.21 -12.05
C VAL A 50 -1.16 0.26 -13.00
N SER A 51 -0.55 0.79 -14.07
CA SER A 51 0.16 -0.03 -15.06
C SER A 51 1.23 -0.89 -14.40
N MET A 52 2.03 -0.30 -13.52
CA MET A 52 3.14 -0.99 -12.88
C MET A 52 2.68 -2.05 -11.88
N GLN A 53 1.63 -1.78 -11.12
CA GLN A 53 1.07 -2.76 -10.19
C GLN A 53 0.35 -3.91 -10.92
N GLN A 54 -0.23 -3.65 -12.09
CA GLN A 54 -0.76 -4.70 -12.96
C GLN A 54 0.35 -5.60 -13.50
N ASP A 55 1.45 -5.01 -13.98
CA ASP A 55 2.61 -5.76 -14.46
C ASP A 55 3.24 -6.62 -13.34
N ASN A 56 3.32 -6.06 -12.13
CA ASN A 56 3.85 -6.75 -10.95
C ASN A 56 2.96 -7.87 -10.41
N ALA A 57 1.67 -7.89 -10.75
CA ALA A 57 0.75 -8.89 -10.24
C ALA A 57 0.94 -10.29 -10.87
N ASP A 58 1.74 -10.43 -11.94
CA ASP A 58 2.07 -11.70 -12.63
C ASP A 58 0.85 -12.62 -12.85
N GLY A 59 -0.27 -12.04 -13.30
CA GLY A 59 -1.54 -12.77 -13.53
C GLY A 59 -2.45 -12.93 -12.30
N GLY A 60 -2.05 -12.42 -11.13
CA GLY A 60 -2.89 -12.29 -9.94
C GLY A 60 -4.05 -11.31 -10.13
N LYS A 61 -5.15 -11.53 -9.39
CA LYS A 61 -6.30 -10.62 -9.40
C LYS A 61 -5.98 -9.36 -8.59
N VAL A 62 -5.63 -8.29 -9.28
CA VAL A 62 -5.55 -6.92 -8.73
C VAL A 62 -6.80 -6.14 -9.14
N SER A 63 -7.35 -5.38 -8.20
CA SER A 63 -8.44 -4.44 -8.48
C SER A 63 -8.05 -3.04 -8.02
N PHE A 64 -8.52 -2.03 -8.75
CA PHE A 64 -8.28 -0.62 -8.45
C PHE A 64 -9.61 0.12 -8.33
N ILE A 65 -9.73 0.91 -7.28
CA ILE A 65 -10.94 1.68 -6.98
C ILE A 65 -10.51 3.09 -6.63
N LYS A 66 -11.22 4.11 -7.12
CA LYS A 66 -11.00 5.48 -6.62
C LYS A 66 -11.37 5.54 -5.15
N ALA A 67 -10.53 6.15 -4.34
CA ALA A 67 -10.74 6.27 -2.90
C ALA A 67 -10.64 7.73 -2.46
N ASP A 68 -11.58 8.16 -1.63
CA ASP A 68 -11.47 9.42 -0.92
C ASP A 68 -10.73 9.17 0.39
N THR A 69 -9.55 9.78 0.54
CA THR A 69 -8.72 9.62 1.74
C THR A 69 -8.73 10.91 2.57
N PRO A 70 -8.36 10.85 3.86
CA PRO A 70 -8.15 12.05 4.67
C PRO A 70 -7.12 13.04 4.10
N PHE A 71 -6.28 12.58 3.15
CA PHE A 71 -5.20 13.35 2.55
C PHE A 71 -5.51 13.81 1.12
N GLY A 72 -6.73 13.57 0.63
CA GLY A 72 -7.19 13.92 -0.70
C GLY A 72 -7.65 12.71 -1.53
N PRO A 73 -8.02 12.95 -2.80
CA PRO A 73 -8.35 11.88 -3.74
C PRO A 73 -7.17 10.92 -3.90
N GLY A 74 -7.48 9.64 -3.96
CA GLY A 74 -6.49 8.59 -4.07
C GLY A 74 -7.00 7.38 -4.85
N LEU A 75 -6.14 6.37 -4.86
CA LEU A 75 -6.39 5.10 -5.52
C LEU A 75 -6.24 3.98 -4.50
N GLU A 76 -7.26 3.15 -4.34
CA GLU A 76 -7.20 1.93 -3.56
C GLU A 76 -6.90 0.75 -4.49
N MET A 77 -5.97 -0.10 -4.06
CA MET A 77 -5.58 -1.32 -4.73
C MET A 77 -5.84 -2.50 -3.79
N ILE A 78 -6.50 -3.53 -4.29
CA ILE A 78 -6.76 -4.76 -3.54
C ILE A 78 -6.19 -5.95 -4.31
N VAL A 79 -5.43 -6.80 -3.60
CA VAL A 79 -4.77 -7.99 -4.13
C VAL A 79 -5.10 -9.19 -3.24
N ALA A 80 -5.66 -10.24 -3.83
CA ALA A 80 -5.87 -11.52 -3.14
C ALA A 80 -4.59 -12.37 -3.14
N GLY A 81 -4.33 -13.11 -2.05
CA GLY A 81 -3.15 -13.97 -1.92
C GLY A 81 -1.83 -13.21 -1.83
N ARG A 82 -1.87 -11.95 -1.37
CA ARG A 82 -0.70 -11.07 -1.32
C ARG A 82 0.23 -11.48 -0.16
N ALA A 83 1.44 -11.92 -0.49
CA ALA A 83 2.50 -12.24 0.48
C ALA A 83 3.59 -11.15 0.54
N GLY A 84 3.28 -9.91 0.15
CA GLY A 84 4.23 -8.80 0.05
C GLY A 84 3.69 -7.55 -0.66
N SER A 85 4.23 -6.37 -0.38
CA SER A 85 3.86 -5.13 -1.06
C SER A 85 4.93 -4.73 -2.08
N THR A 86 4.57 -4.74 -3.36
CA THR A 86 5.31 -4.04 -4.40
C THR A 86 5.08 -2.55 -4.20
N CYS A 87 6.06 -1.86 -3.64
CA CYS A 87 6.04 -0.42 -3.47
C CYS A 87 6.42 0.25 -4.79
N PHE A 88 5.81 1.41 -5.04
CA PHE A 88 6.04 2.19 -6.25
C PHE A 88 7.40 2.90 -6.20
N PRO A 89 8.13 3.06 -7.31
CA PRO A 89 7.92 2.38 -8.60
C PRO A 89 8.29 0.88 -8.60
N THR A 90 9.22 0.36 -7.81
CA THR A 90 9.65 -1.05 -7.99
C THR A 90 10.37 -1.64 -6.77
N SER A 91 10.18 -1.07 -5.58
CA SER A 91 10.70 -1.70 -4.36
C SER A 91 9.80 -2.90 -4.01
N HIS A 92 10.27 -4.11 -4.30
CA HIS A 92 9.68 -5.32 -3.75
C HIS A 92 9.97 -5.35 -2.25
N PHE A 93 9.06 -4.81 -1.44
CA PHE A 93 9.09 -5.04 0.00
C PHE A 93 8.29 -6.31 0.29
N VAL A 94 9.00 -7.44 0.39
CA VAL A 94 8.39 -8.73 0.67
C VAL A 94 8.04 -8.76 2.16
N TYR A 95 6.81 -8.34 2.48
CA TYR A 95 6.17 -8.69 3.73
C TYR A 95 5.95 -10.20 3.78
N ALA A 96 6.97 -10.99 4.13
CA ALA A 96 6.83 -12.41 4.42
C ALA A 96 5.98 -12.61 5.68
N THR A 97 4.66 -12.40 5.63
CA THR A 97 3.93 -12.12 6.86
C THR A 97 2.52 -12.66 7.02
N ALA A 98 1.78 -12.97 5.97
CA ALA A 98 0.49 -13.64 6.14
C ALA A 98 0.60 -15.10 5.73
N GLU A 99 0.36 -16.01 6.68
CA GLU A 99 0.05 -17.39 6.34
C GLU A 99 -1.09 -17.40 5.32
N ALA A 100 -0.90 -18.10 4.20
CA ALA A 100 -1.93 -18.18 3.18
C ALA A 100 -3.18 -18.86 3.76
N PRO A 101 -4.40 -18.36 3.46
CA PRO A 101 -4.70 -17.28 2.51
C PRO A 101 -4.62 -15.87 3.12
N SER A 102 -4.35 -14.86 2.30
CA SER A 102 -4.19 -13.45 2.71
C SER A 102 -4.86 -12.47 1.75
N ILE A 103 -5.07 -11.24 2.20
CA ILE A 103 -5.46 -10.10 1.36
C ILE A 103 -4.51 -8.94 1.63
N GLY A 104 -4.11 -8.25 0.57
CA GLY A 104 -3.42 -6.98 0.66
C GLY A 104 -4.29 -5.85 0.16
N ILE A 105 -4.26 -4.72 0.87
CA ILE A 105 -4.92 -3.49 0.48
C ILE A 105 -3.91 -2.35 0.57
N SER A 106 -3.74 -1.58 -0.52
CA SER A 106 -2.95 -0.36 -0.52
C SER A 106 -3.82 0.84 -0.88
N ARG A 107 -3.53 2.03 -0.33
CA ARG A 107 -4.08 3.31 -0.79
C ARG A 107 -2.95 4.24 -1.18
N PHE A 108 -3.08 4.88 -2.32
CA PHE A 108 -2.10 5.77 -2.90
C PHE A 108 -2.69 7.18 -3.00
N VAL A 109 -1.93 8.17 -2.54
CA VAL A 109 -2.31 9.59 -2.57
C VAL A 109 -1.13 10.39 -3.10
N VAL A 110 -1.38 11.28 -4.06
CA VAL A 110 -0.37 12.24 -4.52
C VAL A 110 -0.65 13.59 -3.85
N ARG A 111 0.35 14.13 -3.14
CA ARG A 111 0.24 15.41 -2.44
C ARG A 111 1.59 16.12 -2.43
N ASP A 112 1.60 17.42 -2.72
CA ASP A 112 2.77 18.29 -2.57
C ASP A 112 4.06 17.64 -3.12
N GLU A 113 4.00 17.15 -4.37
CA GLU A 113 5.12 16.48 -5.07
C GLU A 113 5.56 15.14 -4.47
N THR A 114 4.70 14.50 -3.69
CA THR A 114 4.98 13.25 -3.01
C THR A 114 3.90 12.23 -3.33
N LEU A 115 4.29 10.99 -3.62
CA LEU A 115 3.39 9.85 -3.58
C LEU A 115 3.45 9.21 -2.19
N ILE A 116 2.29 9.04 -1.58
CA ILE A 116 2.13 8.43 -0.28
C ILE A 116 1.40 7.10 -0.47
N GLU A 117 2.00 6.00 0.00
CA GLU A 117 1.37 4.69 0.07
C GLU A 117 1.04 4.32 1.51
N TYR A 118 -0.20 3.90 1.74
CA TYR A 118 -0.62 3.16 2.93
C TYR A 118 -0.82 1.72 2.49
N SER A 119 -0.21 0.75 3.17
CA SER A 119 -0.34 -0.67 2.81
C SER A 119 -0.68 -1.49 4.04
N LEU A 120 -1.62 -2.41 3.91
CA LEU A 120 -1.97 -3.41 4.92
C LEU A 120 -1.99 -4.79 4.28
N VAL A 121 -1.49 -5.77 5.03
CA VAL A 121 -1.66 -7.19 4.72
C VAL A 121 -2.38 -7.84 5.89
N MET A 122 -3.39 -8.65 5.58
CA MET A 122 -4.18 -9.34 6.59
C MET A 122 -4.34 -10.81 6.19
N GLY A 123 -4.35 -11.69 7.19
CA GLY A 123 -4.78 -13.07 6.99
C GLY A 123 -6.25 -13.12 6.57
N TRP A 124 -6.59 -14.07 5.71
CA TRP A 124 -7.95 -14.33 5.22
C TRP A 124 -8.53 -15.51 6.00
N PRO A 125 -9.54 -15.29 6.88
CA PRO A 125 -10.14 -16.36 7.65
C PRO A 125 -10.84 -17.39 6.75
N ASN A 126 -10.67 -18.68 7.06
CA ASN A 126 -11.35 -19.75 6.33
C ASN A 126 -12.88 -19.56 6.34
N GLY A 127 -13.50 -19.70 5.17
CA GLY A 127 -14.96 -19.61 5.01
C GLY A 127 -15.52 -18.20 4.90
N LEU A 128 -14.69 -17.15 4.95
CA LEU A 128 -15.13 -15.79 4.65
C LEU A 128 -15.14 -15.57 3.14
N ASP A 129 -16.24 -15.06 2.59
CA ASP A 129 -16.31 -14.70 1.17
C ASP A 129 -15.45 -13.46 0.86
N GLN A 130 -15.16 -13.28 -0.43
CA GLN A 130 -14.28 -12.21 -0.90
C GLN A 130 -14.82 -10.81 -0.59
N ASP A 131 -16.12 -10.59 -0.73
CA ASP A 131 -16.73 -9.26 -0.55
C ASP A 131 -16.68 -8.84 0.93
N ALA A 132 -16.96 -9.77 1.83
CA ALA A 132 -16.81 -9.57 3.27
C ALA A 132 -15.34 -9.30 3.65
N MET A 133 -14.39 -10.03 3.05
CA MET A 133 -12.96 -9.82 3.29
C MET A 133 -12.48 -8.44 2.80
N VAL A 134 -12.93 -8.02 1.61
CA VAL A 134 -12.66 -6.69 1.05
C VAL A 134 -13.18 -5.60 1.97
N LYS A 135 -14.44 -5.72 2.44
CA LYS A 135 -15.04 -4.75 3.35
C LYS A 135 -14.26 -4.65 4.67
N GLN A 136 -13.82 -5.77 5.21
CA GLN A 136 -13.01 -5.80 6.43
C GLN A 136 -11.64 -5.14 6.21
N ALA A 137 -11.00 -5.37 5.06
CA ALA A 137 -9.73 -4.75 4.69
C ALA A 137 -9.86 -3.23 4.56
N GLN A 138 -10.93 -2.75 3.92
CA GLN A 138 -11.22 -1.32 3.81
C GLN A 138 -11.44 -0.68 5.18
N GLN A 139 -12.22 -1.32 6.07
CA GLN A 139 -12.44 -0.81 7.43
C GLN A 139 -11.14 -0.70 8.24
N ARG A 140 -10.23 -1.68 8.09
CA ARG A 140 -8.90 -1.65 8.71
C ARG A 140 -8.02 -0.56 8.13
N MET A 141 -8.02 -0.39 6.80
CA MET A 141 -7.30 0.70 6.13
C MET A 141 -7.79 2.07 6.57
N ASP A 142 -9.11 2.26 6.69
CA ASP A 142 -9.68 3.49 7.21
C ASP A 142 -9.21 3.78 8.65
N ALA A 143 -9.18 2.74 9.50
CA ALA A 143 -8.71 2.88 10.88
C ALA A 143 -7.22 3.21 10.95
N PHE A 144 -6.41 2.55 10.11
CA PHE A 144 -4.97 2.81 10.01
C PHE A 144 -4.70 4.27 9.57
N GLN A 145 -5.33 4.73 8.49
CA GLN A 145 -5.18 6.12 8.04
C GLN A 145 -5.66 7.13 9.09
N ARG A 146 -6.78 6.88 9.78
CA ARG A 146 -7.24 7.75 10.87
C ARG A 146 -6.24 7.80 12.03
N GLY A 147 -5.61 6.67 12.38
CA GLY A 147 -4.59 6.62 13.42
C GLY A 147 -3.35 7.45 13.10
N LEU A 148 -3.01 7.61 11.81
CA LEU A 148 -1.91 8.45 11.36
C LEU A 148 -2.25 9.96 11.33
N VAL A 149 -3.54 10.31 11.20
CA VAL A 149 -4.02 11.71 11.14
C VAL A 149 -4.37 12.25 12.53
N ALA A 150 -4.65 11.37 13.50
CA ALA A 150 -5.03 11.80 14.83
C ALA A 150 -3.91 12.65 15.45
N GLU A 151 -4.23 13.90 15.81
CA GLU A 151 -3.31 14.70 16.62
C GLU A 151 -3.01 13.94 17.92
N PRO A 152 -1.75 13.94 18.40
CA PRO A 152 -1.46 13.43 19.73
C PRO A 152 -2.36 14.20 20.71
N GLY A 153 -3.27 13.49 21.35
CA GLY A 153 -4.29 14.10 22.19
C GLY A 153 -3.69 15.03 23.25
N VAL A 154 -4.35 16.17 23.41
CA VAL A 154 -4.45 16.97 24.64
C VAL A 154 -4.86 16.09 25.81
#